data_AF-A0A2S9GGL9-F1
#
_entry.id   AF-A0A2S9GGL9-F1
#
_cell.length_a   1.000
_cell.length_b   1.000
_cell.length_c   1.000
_cell.angle_alpha   90.00
_cell.angle_beta   90.00
_cell.angle_gamma   90.00
#
_symmetry.space_group_name_H-M   'P 1'
#
loop_
_entity.id
_entity.type
_entity.pdbx_description
1 polymer ?
#
loop_
_entity_poly.entity_id
_entity_poly.type
_entity_poly.pdbx_seq_one_letter_code
_entity_poly.pdbx_strand_id
1 'polypeptide(L)'
;TATGAPGRIDDETAGLPLVSSAAGATAGTLRRSRACYVCKNHPTVVDAFYHQLCPECAALNRAKRDARTDLTGRTALLTGGRAKI
;
A
#
# COMPACT_ATOMS: atom_id res chain seq x y z
N THR A 1 -0.76 10.97 2.65
CA THR A 1 -0.45 12.23 3.35
C THR A 1 -0.98 13.36 2.50
N ALA A 2 -2.09 13.99 2.89
CA ALA A 2 -2.68 15.08 2.10
C ALA A 2 -1.73 16.28 2.12
N THR A 3 -0.97 16.46 1.04
CA THR A 3 -0.31 17.72 0.71
C THR A 3 -1.42 18.70 0.31
N GLY A 4 -1.73 19.63 1.21
CA GLY A 4 -2.98 20.39 1.28
C GLY A 4 -3.15 21.51 0.25
N ALA A 5 -3.29 21.16 -1.03
CA ALA A 5 -3.79 22.08 -2.04
C ALA A 5 -5.31 21.85 -2.23
N PRO A 6 -6.17 22.88 -2.13
CA PRO A 6 -7.64 22.75 -2.20
C PRO A 6 -8.18 22.09 -3.49
N GLY A 7 -7.42 22.15 -4.59
CA GLY A 7 -7.78 21.54 -5.88
C GLY A 7 -7.09 20.19 -6.15
N ARG A 8 -6.29 19.65 -5.21
CA ARG A 8 -5.57 18.40 -5.42
C ARG A 8 -6.45 17.23 -4.98
N ILE A 9 -7.29 16.77 -5.90
CA ILE A 9 -7.92 15.45 -5.81
C ILE A 9 -6.86 14.44 -6.22
N ASP A 10 -6.57 13.49 -5.34
CA ASP A 10 -5.70 12.36 -5.70
C ASP A 10 -6.47 11.27 -6.43
N ASP A 11 -5.75 10.49 -7.24
CA ASP A 11 -6.30 9.42 -8.08
C ASP A 11 -7.20 8.45 -7.27
N GLU A 12 -6.82 8.16 -6.02
CA GLU A 12 -7.59 7.29 -5.12
C GLU A 12 -8.95 7.89 -4.76
N THR A 13 -9.02 9.18 -4.45
CA THR A 13 -10.28 9.91 -4.19
C THR A 13 -11.17 9.96 -5.46
N ALA A 14 -10.57 9.96 -6.65
CA ALA A 14 -11.29 9.83 -7.91
C ALA A 14 -11.72 8.38 -8.24
N GLY A 15 -11.43 7.42 -7.36
CA GLY A 15 -11.77 6.00 -7.54
C GLY A 15 -10.82 5.24 -8.46
N LEU A 16 -9.69 5.84 -8.86
CA LEU A 16 -8.67 5.15 -9.65
C LEU A 16 -7.83 4.27 -8.72
N PRO A 17 -7.67 2.97 -9.03
CA PRO A 17 -6.92 2.07 -8.19
C PRO A 17 -5.42 2.37 -8.28
N LEU A 18 -4.74 2.40 -7.13
CA LEU A 18 -3.28 2.34 -7.13
C LEU A 18 -2.87 0.94 -7.57
N VAL A 19 -2.29 0.83 -8.76
CA VAL A 19 -1.81 -0.43 -9.33
C VAL A 19 -0.32 -0.34 -9.63
N SER A 20 0.34 -1.49 -9.60
CA SER A 20 1.70 -1.62 -10.12
C SER A 20 1.67 -1.61 -11.65
N SER A 21 2.66 -0.97 -12.27
CA SER A 21 2.89 -1.08 -13.72
C SER A 21 3.65 -2.36 -14.11
N ALA A 22 4.11 -3.16 -13.15
CA ALA A 22 4.74 -4.43 -13.43
C ALA A 22 3.70 -5.48 -13.86
N ALA A 23 4.03 -6.31 -14.83
CA ALA A 23 3.13 -7.33 -15.40
C ALA A 23 2.85 -8.53 -14.48
N GLY A 24 3.32 -8.52 -13.23
CA GLY A 24 3.19 -9.64 -12.30
C GLY A 24 3.33 -9.23 -10.84
N ALA A 25 3.35 -10.22 -9.93
CA ALA A 25 3.41 -9.99 -8.49
C ALA A 25 4.77 -9.43 -8.01
N THR A 26 5.82 -9.55 -8.83
CA THR A 26 7.18 -9.12 -8.51
C THR A 26 7.70 -8.17 -9.58
N ALA A 27 8.51 -7.19 -9.16
CA ALA A 27 9.23 -6.27 -10.05
C ALA A 27 10.59 -6.83 -10.52
N GLY A 28 10.99 -8.01 -10.01
CA GLY A 28 12.23 -8.70 -10.37
C GLY A 28 13.07 -9.12 -9.16
N THR A 29 14.35 -9.40 -9.40
CA THR A 29 15.31 -9.87 -8.40
C THR A 29 16.52 -8.94 -8.33
N LEU A 30 16.91 -8.54 -7.11
CA LEU A 30 18.06 -7.70 -6.82
C LEU A 30 19.35 -8.50 -6.91
N ARG A 31 20.41 -7.88 -7.46
CA ARG A 31 21.78 -8.43 -7.44
C ARG A 31 22.38 -8.48 -6.03
N ARG A 32 21.99 -7.55 -5.16
CA ARG A 32 22.36 -7.51 -3.74
C ARG A 32 21.08 -7.39 -2.91
N SER A 33 20.94 -8.24 -1.90
CA SER A 33 19.78 -8.22 -1.01
C SER A 33 19.63 -6.86 -0.30
N ARG A 34 18.40 -6.41 -0.11
CA ARG A 34 18.06 -5.22 0.69
C ARG A 34 17.21 -5.64 1.87
N ALA A 35 17.40 -5.01 3.03
CA ALA A 35 16.58 -5.29 4.20
C ALA A 35 15.13 -4.86 3.96
N CYS A 36 14.18 -5.75 4.26
CA CYS A 36 12.76 -5.45 4.30
C CYS A 36 12.50 -4.35 5.32
N TYR A 37 11.72 -3.33 4.96
CA TYR A 37 11.43 -2.21 5.86
C TYR A 37 10.69 -2.64 7.14
N VAL A 38 9.89 -3.72 7.09
CA VAL A 38 9.10 -4.23 8.22
C VAL A 38 9.88 -5.26 9.04
N CYS A 39 10.12 -6.46 8.50
CA CYS A 39 10.70 -7.57 9.26
C CYS A 39 12.23 -7.60 9.28
N LYS A 40 12.90 -6.72 8.53
CA LYS A 40 14.37 -6.62 8.41
C LYS A 40 15.09 -7.82 7.78
N ASN A 41 14.39 -8.88 7.36
CA ASN A 41 14.99 -9.94 6.53
C ASN A 41 15.57 -9.37 5.23
N HIS A 42 16.50 -10.08 4.61
CA HIS A 42 17.23 -9.64 3.42
C HIS A 42 16.79 -10.38 2.14
N PRO A 43 15.56 -10.15 1.62
CA PRO A 43 15.13 -10.74 0.36
C PRO A 43 15.92 -10.16 -0.83
N THR A 44 15.98 -10.95 -1.90
CA THR A 44 16.40 -10.48 -3.22
C THR A 44 15.20 -10.25 -4.15
N VAL A 45 14.05 -10.87 -3.88
CA VAL A 45 12.83 -10.67 -4.67
C VAL A 45 12.16 -9.35 -4.28
N VAL A 46 11.82 -8.55 -5.28
CA VAL A 46 11.15 -7.25 -5.10
C VAL A 46 9.67 -7.42 -5.43
N ASP A 47 8.81 -7.03 -4.49
CA ASP A 47 7.37 -6.97 -4.72
C ASP A 47 7.01 -5.85 -5.71
N ALA A 48 6.05 -6.11 -6.60
CA ALA A 48 5.64 -5.19 -7.65
C ALA A 48 4.99 -3.89 -7.16
N PHE A 49 4.34 -3.91 -5.99
CA PHE A 49 3.67 -2.74 -5.41
C PHE A 49 4.53 -2.11 -4.32
N TYR A 50 5.11 -2.94 -3.44
CA TYR A 50 5.89 -2.52 -2.28
C TYR A 50 7.38 -2.85 -2.43
N HIS A 51 8.10 -2.04 -3.22
CA HIS A 51 9.52 -2.23 -3.52
C HIS A 51 10.48 -2.24 -2.31
N GLN A 52 10.02 -1.83 -1.13
CA GLN A 52 10.79 -1.81 0.12
C GLN A 52 10.44 -2.97 1.07
N LEU A 53 9.51 -3.84 0.69
CA LEU A 53 9.05 -4.98 1.51
C LEU A 53 9.48 -6.31 0.87
N CYS A 54 9.67 -7.32 1.72
CA CYS A 54 9.73 -8.70 1.24
C CYS A 54 8.33 -9.13 0.75
N PRO A 55 8.24 -10.19 -0.10
CA PRO A 55 6.96 -10.65 -0.64
C PRO A 55 5.89 -10.95 0.42
N GLU A 56 6.28 -11.54 1.55
CA GLU A 56 5.35 -11.86 2.65
C GLU A 56 4.80 -10.60 3.32
N CYS A 57 5.67 -9.66 3.68
CA CYS A 57 5.25 -8.38 4.27
C CYS A 57 4.40 -7.58 3.27
N ALA A 58 4.74 -7.62 1.98
CA ALA A 58 3.97 -6.94 0.95
C ALA A 58 2.56 -7.53 0.80
N ALA A 59 2.42 -8.86 0.79
CA ALA A 59 1.13 -9.54 0.77
C ALA A 59 0.26 -9.17 1.99
N LEU A 60 0.85 -9.19 3.19
CA LEU A 60 0.15 -8.80 4.42
C LEU A 60 -0.33 -7.34 4.36
N ASN A 61 0.50 -6.42 3.89
CA ASN A 61 0.13 -5.01 3.82
C ASN A 61 -0.90 -4.71 2.72
N ARG A 62 -0.85 -5.43 1.59
CA ARG A 62 -1.92 -5.38 0.57
C ARG A 62 -3.26 -5.84 1.15
N ALA A 63 -3.28 -6.99 1.82
CA ALA A 63 -4.49 -7.50 2.46
C ALA A 63 -5.10 -6.49 3.44
N LYS A 64 -4.26 -5.76 4.19
CA LYS A 64 -4.71 -4.68 5.09
C LYS A 64 -5.20 -3.43 4.34
N ARG A 65 -4.59 -3.06 3.21
CA ARG A 65 -5.07 -1.94 2.37
C ARG A 65 -6.44 -2.25 1.80
N ASP A 66 -6.61 -3.45 1.27
CA ASP A 66 -7.82 -3.86 0.55
C ASP A 66 -8.94 -4.31 1.51
N ALA A 67 -8.66 -4.31 2.82
CA ALA A 67 -9.65 -4.60 3.84
C ALA A 67 -10.78 -3.55 3.79
N ARG A 68 -12.00 -4.04 3.55
CA ARG A 68 -13.22 -3.23 3.49
C ARG A 68 -14.23 -3.75 4.49
N THR A 69 -15.06 -2.85 4.98
CA THR A 69 -16.18 -3.15 5.86
C THR A 69 -17.37 -2.30 5.42
N ASP A 70 -18.54 -2.92 5.32
CA ASP A 70 -19.78 -2.20 5.08
C ASP A 70 -20.23 -1.49 6.37
N LEU A 71 -20.38 -0.17 6.28
CA LEU A 71 -20.80 0.71 7.36
C LEU A 71 -22.20 1.30 7.12
N THR A 72 -22.97 0.77 6.18
CA THR A 72 -24.34 1.23 5.90
C THR A 72 -25.18 1.23 7.18
N GLY A 73 -25.76 2.39 7.51
CA GLY A 73 -26.56 2.58 8.72
C GLY A 73 -25.77 2.64 10.03
N ARG A 74 -24.44 2.77 9.98
CA ARG A 74 -23.57 2.85 11.18
C ARG A 74 -22.72 4.11 11.16
N THR A 75 -22.33 4.56 12.35
CA THR A 75 -21.39 5.67 12.54
C THR A 75 -20.01 5.12 12.88
N ALA A 76 -18.98 5.49 12.12
CA ALA A 76 -17.59 5.17 12.42
C ALA A 76 -16.89 6.36 13.07
N LEU A 77 -16.25 6.13 14.22
CA LEU A 77 -15.37 7.10 14.87
C LEU A 77 -13.92 6.73 14.57
N LEU A 78 -13.21 7.60 13.85
CA LEU A 78 -11.79 7.46 13.61
C LEU A 78 -11.00 8.34 14.58
N THR A 79 -10.15 7.74 15.42
CA THR A 79 -9.26 8.46 16.35
C THR A 79 -7.80 8.23 15.98
N GLY A 80 -6.97 9.28 16.05
CA GLY A 80 -5.51 9.19 15.91
C GLY A 80 -4.97 8.76 14.55
N GLY A 81 -5.82 8.45 13.57
CA GLY A 81 -5.44 8.00 12.23
C GLY A 81 -5.28 9.14 11.23
N ARG A 82 -4.49 8.91 10.19
CA ARG A 82 -4.55 9.70 8.95
C ARG A 82 -5.60 9.08 8.04
N ALA A 83 -6.77 9.71 7.92
CA ALA A 83 -7.74 9.34 6.90
C ALA A 83 -7.67 10.25 5.68
N LYS A 84 -7.88 9.65 4.51
CA LYS A 84 -8.50 10.32 3.37
C LYS A 84 -9.98 9.91 3.38
N ILE A 85 -10.88 10.89 3.31
CA ILE A 85 -12.33 10.71 3.17
C ILE A 85 -12.71 11.40 1.88
#